data_AF-A0A348URV9-F1
#
_entry.id   AF-A0A348URV9-F1
#
_cell.length_a   1.000
_cell.length_b   1.000
_cell.length_c   1.000
_cell.angle_alpha   90.00
_cell.angle_beta   90.00
_cell.angle_gamma   90.00
#
_symmetry.space_group_name_H-M   'P 1'
#
loop_
_entity.id
_entity.type
_entity.pdbx_description
1 polymer ?
#
loop_
_entity_poly.entity_id
_entity_poly.type
_entity_poly.pdbx_seq_one_letter_code
_entity_poly.pdbx_strand_id
1 'polypeptide(L)'
;MAQETKNTEKKAEGRGPGPKLPIGEFLNYKKIWLLSFGLTAAFAIIPVIFFAVLDYNLTRRSLENDAEARASRLASNTWRSLSSFLNERKNALNYVVRSNSVEQLGEIQQLANILDLLHQSFEGFTDIGIIDATGVQSAYAGPYGLAGKNYKDQQWFKEAMAHEISVSEVFLGFRNVPHISIALRHTAPDDRHFIIRATIEHQLS
;
A
#
# COMPACT_ATOMS: atom_id res chain seq x y z
N MET A 1 -35.27 -80.77 84.15
CA MET A 1 -36.64 -80.71 84.71
C MET A 1 -37.47 -79.85 83.77
N ALA A 2 -38.51 -80.43 83.15
CA ALA A 2 -39.69 -79.88 82.45
C ALA A 2 -39.53 -78.67 81.49
N GLN A 3 -39.72 -78.80 80.16
CA GLN A 3 -41.01 -78.89 79.41
C GLN A 3 -41.98 -77.75 79.74
N GLU A 4 -42.23 -76.77 78.86
CA GLU A 4 -43.01 -76.78 77.59
C GLU A 4 -44.46 -76.29 77.80
N THR A 5 -45.04 -75.80 76.70
CA THR A 5 -46.45 -75.40 76.42
C THR A 5 -46.70 -73.90 76.47
N LYS A 6 -47.38 -73.24 75.52
CA LYS A 6 -48.25 -73.67 74.41
C LYS A 6 -48.44 -72.42 73.51
N ASN A 7 -48.04 -72.44 72.24
CA ASN A 7 -48.87 -72.66 71.06
C ASN A 7 -50.26 -71.97 71.06
N THR A 8 -50.45 -70.99 70.17
CA THR A 8 -51.71 -70.80 69.42
C THR A 8 -51.47 -70.00 68.14
N GLU A 9 -51.27 -70.76 67.07
CA GLU A 9 -51.44 -70.37 65.67
C GLU A 9 -52.90 -69.93 65.40
N LYS A 10 -53.10 -68.81 64.67
CA LYS A 10 -54.39 -68.49 64.05
C LYS A 10 -54.18 -67.99 62.60
N LYS A 11 -54.48 -68.92 61.67
CA LYS A 11 -55.01 -68.80 60.29
C LYS A 11 -55.76 -67.45 60.02
N ALA A 12 -55.84 -66.84 58.83
CA ALA A 12 -55.72 -67.32 57.45
C ALA A 12 -55.69 -66.14 56.42
N GLU A 13 -55.32 -66.46 55.17
CA GLU A 13 -55.91 -65.94 53.91
C GLU A 13 -55.50 -64.52 53.45
N GLY A 14 -54.77 -64.30 52.35
CA GLY A 14 -55.09 -64.67 50.96
C GLY A 14 -55.33 -63.39 50.13
N ARG A 15 -54.28 -62.82 49.51
CA ARG A 15 -54.42 -61.80 48.43
C ARG A 15 -53.27 -62.00 47.43
N GLY A 16 -53.63 -62.22 46.16
CA GLY A 16 -52.78 -62.77 45.09
C GLY A 16 -51.57 -61.93 44.67
N PRO A 17 -50.79 -62.40 43.66
CA PRO A 17 -49.56 -61.74 43.26
C PRO A 17 -49.88 -60.37 42.67
N GLY A 18 -49.59 -59.31 43.42
CA GLY A 18 -49.59 -57.95 42.89
C GLY A 18 -48.64 -57.86 41.69
N PRO A 19 -48.93 -57.00 40.70
CA PRO A 19 -48.10 -56.89 39.50
C PRO A 19 -46.66 -56.58 39.95
N LYS A 20 -45.73 -57.48 39.62
CA LYS A 20 -44.30 -57.19 39.75
C LYS A 20 -44.00 -56.11 38.72
N LEU A 21 -44.13 -54.85 39.14
CA LEU A 21 -43.60 -53.70 38.42
C LEU A 21 -42.15 -54.05 38.03
N PRO A 22 -41.74 -53.83 36.78
CA PRO A 22 -40.36 -54.06 36.39
C PRO A 22 -39.53 -53.10 37.25
N ILE A 23 -38.86 -53.66 38.26
CA ILE A 23 -37.88 -52.95 39.09
C ILE A 23 -36.85 -52.50 38.08
N GLY A 24 -36.84 -51.19 37.84
CA GLY A 24 -36.27 -50.56 36.66
C GLY A 24 -34.87 -51.08 36.40
N GLU A 25 -34.55 -51.22 35.11
CA GLU A 25 -33.16 -51.23 34.68
C GLU A 25 -32.40 -50.23 35.55
N PHE A 26 -31.41 -50.70 36.30
CA PHE A 26 -30.48 -49.84 37.01
C PHE A 26 -29.66 -49.10 35.93
N LEU A 27 -30.30 -48.14 35.27
CA LEU A 27 -29.69 -47.25 34.32
C LEU A 27 -28.60 -46.55 35.12
N ASN A 28 -27.38 -46.89 34.76
CA ASN A 28 -26.16 -46.62 35.48
C ASN A 28 -26.12 -45.12 35.88
N TYR A 29 -26.39 -44.82 37.16
CA TYR A 29 -26.57 -43.45 37.67
C TYR A 29 -25.36 -42.55 37.34
N LYS A 30 -24.16 -43.13 37.34
CA LYS A 30 -22.93 -42.45 36.91
C LYS A 30 -22.98 -42.03 35.44
N LYS A 31 -23.57 -42.84 34.56
CA LYS A 31 -23.75 -42.50 33.14
C LYS A 31 -24.78 -41.40 32.95
N ILE A 32 -25.91 -41.45 33.67
CA ILE A 32 -26.95 -40.40 33.59
C ILE A 32 -26.40 -39.06 34.10
N TRP A 33 -25.71 -39.08 35.24
CA TRP A 33 -25.09 -37.88 35.82
C TRP A 33 -24.01 -37.30 34.90
N LEU A 34 -23.17 -38.14 34.29
CA LEU A 34 -22.15 -37.70 33.33
C LEU A 34 -22.77 -37.14 32.04
N LEU A 35 -23.88 -37.71 31.57
CA LEU A 35 -24.64 -37.21 30.43
C LEU A 35 -25.26 -35.83 30.73
N SER A 36 -25.89 -35.65 31.88
CA SER A 36 -26.46 -34.36 32.29
C SER A 36 -25.38 -33.28 32.44
N PHE A 37 -24.26 -33.62 33.09
CA PHE A 37 -23.12 -32.70 33.23
C PHE A 37 -22.51 -32.33 31.87
N GLY A 38 -22.32 -33.32 30.99
CA GLY A 38 -21.82 -33.12 29.64
C GLY A 38 -22.74 -32.25 28.79
N LEU A 39 -24.06 -32.40 28.92
CA LEU A 39 -25.04 -31.60 28.21
C LEU A 39 -25.01 -30.12 28.65
N THR A 40 -24.96 -29.87 29.96
CA THR A 40 -24.86 -28.51 30.51
C THR A 40 -23.53 -27.85 30.11
N ALA A 41 -22.42 -28.60 30.17
CA ALA A 41 -21.12 -28.12 29.73
C ALA A 41 -21.10 -27.79 28.23
N ALA A 42 -21.72 -28.64 27.40
CA ALA A 42 -21.85 -28.38 25.97
C ALA A 42 -22.65 -27.10 25.70
N PHE A 43 -23.76 -26.87 26.42
CA PHE A 43 -24.54 -25.63 26.30
C PHE A 43 -23.77 -24.37 26.68
N ALA A 44 -22.83 -24.46 27.62
CA ALA A 44 -21.97 -23.34 28.00
C ALA A 44 -20.83 -23.11 27.00
N ILE A 45 -20.24 -24.19 26.47
CA ILE A 45 -19.02 -24.13 25.64
C ILE A 45 -19.33 -23.83 24.17
N ILE A 46 -20.41 -24.39 23.62
CA ILE A 46 -20.76 -24.25 22.20
C ILE A 46 -20.95 -22.78 21.78
N PRO A 47 -21.72 -21.95 22.51
CA PRO A 47 -21.89 -20.55 22.13
C PRO A 47 -20.57 -19.78 22.19
N VAL A 48 -19.72 -20.06 23.18
CA VAL A 48 -18.41 -19.41 23.33
C VAL A 48 -17.49 -19.75 22.16
N ILE A 49 -17.42 -21.03 21.78
CA ILE A 49 -16.62 -21.46 20.60
C ILE A 49 -17.20 -20.86 19.32
N PHE A 50 -18.53 -20.85 19.17
CA PHE A 50 -19.20 -20.26 18.01
C PHE A 50 -18.88 -18.77 17.86
N PHE A 51 -19.00 -17.99 18.94
CA PHE A 51 -18.62 -16.57 18.94
C PHE A 51 -17.12 -16.38 18.72
N ALA A 52 -16.25 -17.23 19.28
CA ALA A 52 -14.81 -17.17 19.06
C ALA A 52 -14.42 -17.46 17.60
N VAL A 53 -15.08 -18.41 16.94
CA VAL A 53 -14.84 -18.73 15.51
C VAL A 53 -15.38 -17.62 14.60
N LEU A 54 -16.54 -17.04 14.91
CA LEU A 54 -17.06 -15.89 14.17
C LEU A 54 -16.14 -14.67 14.32
N ASP A 55 -15.73 -14.35 15.54
CA ASP A 55 -14.80 -13.26 15.83
C ASP A 55 -13.46 -13.47 15.11
N TYR A 56 -12.89 -14.67 15.16
CA TYR A 56 -11.64 -15.00 14.47
C TYR A 56 -11.72 -14.76 12.94
N ASN A 57 -12.83 -15.17 12.31
CA ASN A 57 -13.05 -15.00 10.88
C ASN A 57 -13.31 -13.54 10.47
N LEU A 58 -14.01 -12.77 11.31
CA LEU A 58 -14.31 -11.35 11.05
C LEU A 58 -13.11 -10.44 11.33
N THR A 59 -12.37 -10.72 12.41
CA THR A 59 -11.25 -9.91 12.89
C THR A 59 -10.01 -10.05 12.00
N ARG A 60 -9.71 -11.24 11.45
CA ARG A 60 -8.61 -11.41 10.50
C ARG A 60 -8.82 -10.63 9.19
N ARG A 61 -10.04 -10.65 8.64
CA ARG A 61 -10.37 -9.91 7.42
C ARG A 61 -10.32 -8.39 7.63
N SER A 62 -10.59 -7.88 8.82
CA SER A 62 -10.49 -6.43 9.07
C SER A 62 -9.05 -5.97 9.31
N LEU A 63 -8.21 -6.80 9.94
CA LEU A 63 -6.84 -6.41 10.31
C LEU A 63 -5.87 -6.46 9.12
N GLU A 64 -5.98 -7.46 8.24
CA GLU A 64 -5.14 -7.58 7.03
C GLU A 64 -5.50 -6.49 6.00
N ASN A 65 -6.80 -6.26 5.79
CA ASN A 65 -7.27 -5.19 4.90
C ASN A 65 -6.89 -3.79 5.39
N ASP A 66 -6.83 -3.55 6.71
CA ASP A 66 -6.45 -2.26 7.25
C ASP A 66 -4.96 -1.96 7.07
N ALA A 67 -4.08 -2.97 7.19
CA ALA A 67 -2.66 -2.81 6.97
C ALA A 67 -2.35 -2.55 5.49
N GLU A 68 -2.95 -3.33 4.59
CA GLU A 68 -2.81 -3.15 3.14
C GLU A 68 -3.46 -1.85 2.66
N ALA A 69 -4.66 -1.51 3.14
CA ALA A 69 -5.31 -0.25 2.78
C ALA A 69 -4.56 0.96 3.34
N ARG A 70 -3.92 0.88 4.51
CA ARG A 70 -3.08 1.97 5.03
C ARG A 70 -1.79 2.11 4.21
N ALA A 71 -1.11 1.00 3.89
CA ALA A 71 0.07 1.02 3.03
C ALA A 71 -0.26 1.56 1.63
N SER A 72 -1.39 1.11 1.05
CA SER A 72 -1.89 1.59 -0.24
C SER A 72 -2.31 3.06 -0.20
N ARG A 73 -2.98 3.52 0.86
CA ARG A 73 -3.35 4.94 1.04
C ARG A 73 -2.12 5.82 1.22
N LEU A 74 -1.14 5.39 2.02
CA LEU A 74 0.12 6.12 2.20
C LEU A 74 0.88 6.19 0.88
N ALA A 75 1.08 5.05 0.20
CA ALA A 75 1.71 5.01 -1.12
C ALA A 75 0.95 5.90 -2.13
N SER A 76 -0.38 5.78 -2.21
CA SER A 76 -1.22 6.60 -3.09
C SER A 76 -1.12 8.09 -2.77
N ASN A 77 -1.11 8.47 -1.49
CA ASN A 77 -1.00 9.87 -1.09
C ASN A 77 0.40 10.42 -1.37
N THR A 78 1.45 9.64 -1.12
CA THR A 78 2.83 9.98 -1.47
C THR A 78 2.99 10.11 -2.99
N TRP A 79 2.48 9.16 -3.78
CA TRP A 79 2.50 9.22 -5.24
C TRP A 79 1.72 10.42 -5.77
N ARG A 80 0.57 10.74 -5.18
CA ARG A 80 -0.23 11.90 -5.57
C ARG A 80 0.50 13.20 -5.25
N SER A 81 1.11 13.31 -4.07
CA SER A 81 1.91 14.47 -3.68
C SER A 81 3.13 14.64 -4.58
N LEU A 82 3.87 13.57 -4.86
CA LEU A 82 5.01 13.57 -5.77
C LEU A 82 4.59 13.94 -7.21
N SER A 83 3.48 13.38 -7.69
CA SER A 83 2.92 13.71 -9.02
C SER A 83 2.54 15.19 -9.11
N SER A 84 1.90 15.73 -8.07
CA SER A 84 1.56 17.16 -8.01
C SER A 84 2.80 18.05 -8.02
N PHE A 85 3.82 17.70 -7.22
CA PHE A 85 5.10 18.42 -7.18
C PHE A 85 5.78 18.43 -8.56
N LEU A 86 5.92 17.26 -9.20
CA LEU A 86 6.52 17.16 -10.52
C LEU A 86 5.70 17.90 -11.58
N ASN A 87 4.38 17.87 -11.48
CA ASN A 87 3.50 18.55 -12.42
C ASN A 87 3.59 20.08 -12.29
N GLU A 88 3.73 20.61 -11.07
CA GLU A 88 3.98 22.03 -10.84
C GLU A 88 5.30 22.48 -11.46
N ARG A 89 6.40 21.75 -11.21
CA ARG A 89 7.71 22.06 -11.80
C ARG A 89 7.72 21.94 -13.32
N LYS A 90 7.01 20.95 -13.86
CA LYS A 90 6.78 20.80 -15.30
C LYS A 90 6.07 22.01 -15.88
N ASN A 91 5.02 22.50 -15.21
CA ASN A 91 4.27 23.66 -15.67
C ASN A 91 5.12 24.94 -15.62
N ALA A 92 5.94 25.11 -14.58
CA ALA A 92 6.90 26.21 -14.49
C ALA A 92 7.91 26.17 -15.64
N LEU A 93 8.50 24.99 -15.92
CA LEU A 93 9.45 24.82 -17.01
C LEU A 93 8.80 25.08 -18.38
N ASN A 94 7.58 24.58 -18.60
CA ASN A 94 6.84 24.84 -19.84
C ASN A 94 6.49 26.34 -20.01
N TYR A 95 6.20 27.05 -18.92
CA TYR A 95 6.00 28.51 -18.96
C TYR A 95 7.28 29.22 -19.40
N VAL A 96 8.43 28.90 -18.80
CA VAL A 96 9.74 29.46 -19.15
C VAL A 96 10.05 29.24 -20.64
N VAL A 97 9.82 28.04 -21.17
CA VAL A 97 10.07 27.77 -22.59
C VAL A 97 9.17 28.60 -23.49
N ARG A 98 7.89 28.72 -23.14
CA ARG A 98 6.91 29.46 -23.95
C ARG A 98 7.10 30.98 -23.90
N SER A 99 7.68 31.50 -22.83
CA SER A 99 7.91 32.93 -22.65
C SER A 99 9.23 33.43 -23.22
N ASN A 100 10.10 32.54 -23.71
CA ASN A 100 11.43 32.87 -24.21
C ASN A 100 11.63 32.33 -25.64
N SER A 101 12.39 33.07 -26.45
CA SER A 101 12.83 32.60 -27.76
C SER A 101 13.94 31.55 -27.65
N VAL A 102 14.14 30.75 -28.69
CA VAL A 102 15.22 29.75 -28.74
C VAL A 102 16.59 30.41 -28.65
N GLU A 103 16.72 31.59 -29.25
CA GLU A 103 17.94 32.39 -29.23
C GLU A 103 18.30 32.80 -27.80
N GLN A 104 17.31 33.24 -27.02
CA GLN A 104 17.49 33.56 -25.60
C GLN A 104 17.84 32.33 -24.77
N LEU A 105 17.19 31.19 -25.02
CA LEU A 105 17.48 29.94 -24.32
C LEU A 105 18.87 29.37 -24.64
N GLY A 106 19.40 29.68 -25.83
CA GLY A 106 20.75 29.31 -26.25
C GLY A 106 21.86 30.16 -25.62
N GLU A 107 21.53 31.33 -25.06
CA GLU A 107 22.50 32.20 -24.40
C GLU A 107 22.74 31.75 -22.96
N ILE A 108 23.97 31.35 -22.63
CA ILE A 108 24.34 30.82 -21.31
C ILE A 108 23.97 31.79 -20.18
N GLN A 109 24.16 33.10 -20.39
CA GLN A 109 23.86 34.11 -19.38
C GLN A 109 22.36 34.22 -19.10
N GLN A 110 21.52 34.16 -20.14
CA GLN A 110 20.06 34.17 -19.98
C GLN A 110 19.57 32.89 -19.34
N LEU A 111 20.15 31.76 -19.73
CA LEU A 111 19.80 30.46 -19.16
C LEU A 111 20.15 30.39 -17.66
N ALA A 112 21.25 31.01 -17.23
CA ALA A 112 21.59 31.17 -15.82
C ALA A 112 20.59 32.07 -15.07
N ASN A 113 20.19 33.21 -15.66
CA ASN A 113 19.16 34.07 -15.07
C ASN A 113 17.82 33.34 -14.92
N ILE A 114 17.45 32.52 -15.90
CA ILE A 114 16.26 31.66 -15.85
C ILE A 114 16.36 30.65 -14.71
N LEU A 115 17.52 30.02 -14.54
CA LEU A 115 17.76 29.09 -13.44
C LEU A 115 17.63 29.79 -12.07
N ASP A 116 18.15 31.00 -11.94
CA ASP A 116 18.01 31.80 -10.72
C ASP A 116 16.55 32.18 -10.42
N LEU A 117 15.77 32.53 -11.44
CA LEU A 117 14.34 32.77 -11.29
C LEU A 117 13.57 31.51 -10.88
N LEU A 118 13.96 30.35 -11.42
CA LEU A 118 13.41 29.06 -11.02
C LEU A 118 13.77 28.73 -9.57
N HIS A 119 15.01 28.97 -9.12
CA HIS A 119 15.40 28.79 -7.72
C HIS A 119 14.61 29.67 -6.76
N GLN A 120 14.33 30.93 -7.14
CA GLN A 120 13.55 31.86 -6.31
C GLN A 120 12.08 31.47 -6.20
N SER A 121 11.52 30.87 -7.25
CA SER A 121 10.10 30.52 -7.33
C SER A 121 9.80 29.09 -6.89
N PHE A 122 10.78 28.18 -7.04
CA PHE A 122 10.63 26.76 -6.81
C PHE A 122 11.92 26.18 -6.22
N GLU A 123 11.81 25.57 -5.04
CA GLU A 123 12.92 24.80 -4.48
C GLU A 123 13.17 23.51 -5.28
N GLY A 124 14.44 23.13 -5.34
CA GLY A 124 14.91 21.82 -5.80
C GLY A 124 15.47 21.78 -7.23
N PHE A 125 15.37 22.83 -8.04
CA PHE A 125 16.09 22.87 -9.31
C PHE A 125 17.60 22.91 -9.06
N THR A 126 18.37 22.11 -9.80
CA THR A 126 19.84 22.05 -9.70
C THR A 126 20.51 22.63 -10.94
N ASP A 127 19.87 22.51 -12.10
CA ASP A 127 20.37 22.96 -13.38
C ASP A 127 19.29 22.91 -14.45
N ILE A 128 19.62 23.58 -15.55
CA ILE A 128 18.84 23.62 -16.77
C ILE A 128 19.77 23.55 -17.99
N GLY A 129 19.29 22.94 -19.07
CA GLY A 129 20.05 22.79 -20.30
C GLY A 129 19.15 22.74 -21.52
N ILE A 130 19.70 23.19 -22.65
CA ILE A 130 19.08 23.09 -23.96
C ILE A 130 19.84 22.06 -24.76
N ILE A 131 19.11 21.12 -25.34
CA ILE A 131 19.62 20.05 -26.17
C ILE A 131 19.01 20.19 -27.55
N ASP A 132 19.84 20.23 -28.58
CA ASP A 132 19.39 20.33 -29.95
C ASP A 132 18.85 18.98 -30.47
N ALA A 133 18.26 19.00 -31.67
CA ALA A 133 17.74 17.81 -32.32
C ALA A 133 18.79 16.72 -32.61
N THR A 134 20.09 17.05 -32.56
CA THR A 134 21.18 16.08 -32.74
C THR A 134 21.54 15.35 -31.44
N GLY A 135 20.98 15.80 -30.31
CA GLY A 135 21.25 15.28 -28.98
C GLY A 135 22.38 16.01 -28.26
N VAL A 136 22.94 17.07 -28.85
CA VAL A 136 24.02 17.84 -28.23
C VAL A 136 23.42 18.91 -27.31
N GLN A 137 23.91 18.97 -26.08
CA GLN A 137 23.55 20.00 -25.12
C GLN A 137 24.25 21.31 -25.47
N SER A 138 23.57 22.14 -26.25
CA SER A 138 24.08 23.40 -26.79
C SER A 138 24.24 24.49 -25.73
N ALA A 139 23.36 24.51 -24.72
CA ALA A 139 23.45 25.43 -23.59
C ALA A 139 23.24 24.70 -22.25
N TYR A 140 23.89 25.19 -21.20
CA TYR A 140 23.81 24.63 -19.87
C TYR A 140 24.09 25.68 -18.80
N ALA A 141 23.26 25.71 -17.77
CA ALA A 141 23.50 26.44 -16.53
C ALA A 141 23.35 25.46 -15.36
N GLY A 142 24.39 25.37 -14.52
CA GLY A 142 24.43 24.48 -13.37
C GLY A 142 25.86 24.07 -12.99
N PRO A 143 26.07 23.35 -11.88
CA PRO A 143 27.40 23.15 -11.31
C PRO A 143 28.26 22.10 -12.04
N TYR A 144 27.64 21.22 -12.84
CA TYR A 144 28.32 20.04 -13.41
C TYR A 144 28.97 20.19 -14.80
N GLY A 145 29.03 21.39 -15.38
CA GLY A 145 29.68 21.65 -16.67
C GLY A 145 29.24 20.72 -17.83
N LEU A 146 27.94 20.55 -18.05
CA LEU A 146 27.40 19.57 -19.03
C LEU A 146 27.27 20.10 -20.47
N ALA A 147 27.76 21.31 -20.76
CA ALA A 147 27.77 21.86 -22.12
C ALA A 147 28.54 20.95 -23.09
N GLY A 148 27.99 20.76 -24.30
CA GLY A 148 28.58 19.94 -25.37
C GLY A 148 28.44 18.43 -25.20
N LYS A 149 27.79 17.94 -24.13
CA LYS A 149 27.51 16.50 -23.98
C LYS A 149 26.47 16.05 -25.00
N ASN A 150 26.69 14.85 -25.56
CA ASN A 150 25.77 14.23 -26.50
C ASN A 150 24.93 13.15 -25.81
N TYR A 151 23.62 13.27 -25.93
CA TYR A 151 22.61 12.40 -25.33
C TYR A 151 21.81 11.60 -26.36
N LYS A 152 22.17 11.64 -27.64
CA LYS A 152 21.45 10.96 -28.74
C LYS A 152 21.16 9.48 -28.48
N ASP A 153 22.09 8.79 -27.83
CA ASP A 153 21.98 7.36 -27.56
C ASP A 153 21.17 7.04 -26.29
N GLN A 154 20.90 8.04 -25.46
CA GLN A 154 20.16 7.88 -24.21
C GLN A 154 18.68 7.59 -24.50
N GLN A 155 18.12 6.64 -23.75
CA GLN A 155 16.74 6.21 -23.93
C GLN A 155 15.75 7.36 -23.72
N TRP A 156 15.95 8.17 -22.68
CA TRP A 156 15.10 9.34 -22.39
C TRP A 156 15.12 10.38 -23.51
N PHE A 157 16.23 10.53 -24.24
CA PHE A 157 16.33 11.47 -25.35
C PHE A 157 15.48 10.99 -26.52
N LYS A 158 15.55 9.69 -26.84
CA LYS A 158 14.74 9.07 -27.88
C LYS A 158 13.24 9.18 -27.58
N GLU A 159 12.86 8.96 -26.32
CA GLU A 159 11.48 9.11 -25.84
C GLU A 159 11.00 10.57 -25.90
N ALA A 160 11.84 11.51 -25.46
CA ALA A 160 11.54 12.94 -25.54
C ALA A 160 11.47 13.46 -26.99
N MET A 161 12.19 12.86 -27.92
CA MET A 161 12.04 13.19 -29.34
C MET A 161 10.74 12.63 -29.93
N ALA A 162 10.26 11.47 -29.45
CA ALA A 162 9.05 10.82 -29.92
C ALA A 162 7.75 11.47 -29.39
N HIS A 163 7.80 12.12 -28.23
CA HIS A 163 6.63 12.71 -27.57
C HIS A 163 6.80 14.23 -27.36
N GLU A 164 5.72 15.02 -27.43
CA GLU A 164 5.80 16.47 -27.18
C GLU A 164 6.19 16.80 -25.73
N ILE A 165 5.89 15.92 -24.77
CA ILE A 165 6.17 16.09 -23.34
C ILE A 165 6.67 14.75 -22.81
N SER A 166 7.92 14.68 -22.31
CA SER A 166 8.50 13.43 -21.78
C SER A 166 9.17 13.64 -20.42
N VAL A 167 8.44 13.38 -19.34
CA VAL A 167 9.02 13.37 -18.00
C VAL A 167 9.87 12.10 -17.85
N SER A 168 11.20 12.24 -17.73
CA SER A 168 12.09 11.10 -17.50
C SER A 168 12.31 10.92 -16.00
N GLU A 169 11.71 9.87 -15.43
CA GLU A 169 11.97 9.46 -14.05
C GLU A 169 13.43 8.99 -13.86
N VAL A 170 13.99 9.37 -12.70
CA VAL A 170 15.21 8.91 -12.02
C VAL A 170 16.28 8.26 -12.91
N PHE A 171 17.32 9.02 -13.25
CA PHE A 171 18.52 8.47 -13.91
C PHE A 171 19.79 8.80 -13.13
N LEU A 172 20.77 7.89 -13.13
CA LEU A 172 22.10 8.12 -12.56
C LEU A 172 22.93 9.12 -13.39
N GLY A 173 22.64 9.23 -14.70
CA GLY A 173 23.20 10.25 -15.59
C GLY A 173 24.72 10.25 -15.69
N PHE A 174 25.27 11.30 -16.30
CA PHE A 174 26.71 11.61 -16.23
C PHE A 174 27.17 12.07 -14.83
N ARG A 175 26.23 12.25 -13.88
CA ARG A 175 26.49 12.73 -12.51
C ARG A 175 26.73 11.63 -11.52
N ASN A 176 26.39 10.40 -11.87
CA ASN A 176 26.53 9.22 -11.02
C ASN A 176 25.81 9.32 -9.66
N VAL A 177 24.73 10.12 -9.59
CA VAL A 177 23.87 10.32 -8.40
C VAL A 177 22.41 10.23 -8.86
N PRO A 178 21.51 9.53 -8.13
CA PRO A 178 20.09 9.48 -8.49
C PRO A 178 19.46 10.88 -8.44
N HIS A 179 19.03 11.40 -9.59
CA HIS A 179 18.32 12.67 -9.69
C HIS A 179 17.10 12.53 -10.59
N ILE A 180 16.06 13.33 -10.34
CA ILE A 180 14.88 13.41 -11.19
C ILE A 180 15.16 14.47 -12.26
N SER A 181 14.88 14.20 -13.53
CA SER A 181 15.03 15.22 -14.58
C SER A 181 13.81 15.32 -15.47
N ILE A 182 13.33 16.55 -15.68
CA ILE A 182 12.21 16.83 -16.57
C ILE A 182 12.79 17.22 -17.94
N ALA A 183 12.40 16.52 -19.00
CA ALA A 183 12.77 16.84 -20.37
C ALA A 183 11.51 17.23 -21.17
N LEU A 184 11.48 18.42 -21.76
CA LEU A 184 10.35 18.86 -22.57
C LEU A 184 10.85 19.15 -23.97
N ARG A 185 10.24 18.49 -24.96
CA ARG A 185 10.45 18.85 -26.36
C ARG A 185 9.66 20.10 -26.67
N HIS A 186 10.28 21.01 -27.39
CA HIS A 186 9.63 22.20 -27.90
C HIS A 186 9.93 22.36 -29.39
N THR A 187 8.96 22.92 -30.10
CA THR A 187 9.08 23.30 -31.50
C THR A 187 9.04 24.81 -31.56
N ALA A 188 10.14 25.40 -31.99
CA ALA A 188 10.27 26.83 -32.19
C ALA A 188 9.37 27.31 -33.35
N PRO A 189 9.09 28.62 -33.44
CA PRO A 189 8.28 29.18 -34.54
C PRO A 189 8.84 28.92 -35.95
N ASP A 190 10.13 28.63 -36.07
CA ASP A 190 10.84 28.31 -37.31
C ASP A 190 10.96 26.80 -37.58
N ASP A 191 10.12 25.99 -36.92
CA ASP A 191 10.06 24.53 -37.03
C ASP A 191 11.30 23.77 -36.49
N ARG A 192 12.22 24.47 -35.82
CA ARG A 192 13.33 23.79 -35.13
C ARG A 192 12.85 23.11 -33.85
N HIS A 193 13.30 21.87 -33.65
CA HIS A 193 13.06 21.14 -32.41
C HIS A 193 14.26 21.23 -31.47
N PHE A 194 13.98 21.40 -30.20
CA PHE A 194 14.95 21.30 -29.12
C PHE A 194 14.28 20.70 -27.88
N ILE A 195 15.10 20.20 -26.97
CA ILE A 195 14.67 19.71 -25.66
C ILE A 195 15.22 20.66 -24.60
N ILE A 196 14.34 21.16 -23.74
CA ILE A 196 14.77 21.72 -22.47
C ILE A 196 14.83 20.60 -21.44
N ARG A 197 15.92 20.54 -20.69
CA ARG A 197 16.10 19.60 -19.60
C ARG A 197 16.34 20.38 -18.33
N ALA A 198 15.62 20.05 -17.26
CA ALA A 198 15.89 20.56 -15.92
C ALA A 198 16.07 19.40 -14.95
N THR A 199 17.06 19.48 -14.09
CA THR A 199 17.27 18.49 -13.02
C THR A 199 16.71 19.03 -11.72
N ILE A 200 16.03 18.15 -10.98
CA ILE A 200 15.49 18.42 -9.66
C ILE A 200 16.15 17.45 -8.67
N GLU A 201 16.77 18.00 -7.64
CA GLU A 201 17.26 17.24 -6.49
C GLU A 201 16.24 17.37 -5.36
N HIS A 202 15.73 16.24 -4.88
CA HIS A 202 14.86 16.21 -3.73
C HIS A 202 15.73 16.23 -2.47
N GLN A 203 15.85 17.39 -1.83
CA GLN A 203 16.31 17.43 -0.44
C GLN A 203 15.15 16.97 0.43
N LEU A 204 15.24 15.75 0.96
CA LEU A 204 14.37 15.30 2.05
C LEU A 204 14.74 16.16 3.27
N SER A 205 13.97 17.23 3.54
CA SER A 205 14.02 17.97 4.80
C SER A 205 13.05 17.39 5.81
#